data_AF-A0A956DGJ2-F1
#
_entry.id   AF-A0A956DGJ2-F1
#
_cell.length_a   1.000
_cell.length_b   1.000
_cell.length_c   1.000
_cell.angle_alpha   90.00
_cell.angle_beta   90.00
_cell.angle_gamma   90.00
#
_symmetry.space_group_name_H-M   'P 1'
#
loop_
_entity.id
_entity.type
_entity.pdbx_description
1 polymer ?
#
loop_
_entity_poly.entity_id
_entity_poly.type
_entity_poly.pdbx_seq_one_letter_code
_entity_poly.pdbx_strand_id
1 'polypeptide(L)'
;MVACLDAIASTNHAARRALARYVLDRVRVEPARIERLGLRGRAWVSALDGTLHVPSELIFPEPLAHALLGDDGRFPDPAVAAALDAPTADRLGLQRATSLSLAQVATAHENREAPRALLEWLEAGLEARRFTAAEVRERFATLRLRDDEGTLRTPAALLRRGGRALFGSRRGDWSASSELPRLARALGIPNAPDDATIVAFLAEVGDELSRGAPPDHDTLLRVLPECLARLRDVDVALVEGIAVVGRSGATLRLVRVGEPSLRLGSPASLADALPRDVVLELLPLDREPSLDTRLLAAGVPDLWSELEITRVVSGARRNDARTEVLARRVGGAVELHDTLEVEGSFFGASVRVPTPAAFDGKVLRVVVDVLDDPALAAPALAPEPLARAAAVARLTTDVPANAPAPRRSEAPPRPKLF
;
A
#
# COMPACT_ATOMS: atom_id res chain seq x y z
N MET A 1 -54.23 -2.88 -33.13
CA MET A 1 -52.86 -2.81 -32.54
C MET A 1 -52.83 -1.90 -31.33
N VAL A 2 -53.24 -0.63 -31.42
CA VAL A 2 -53.28 0.31 -30.28
C VAL A 2 -54.05 -0.27 -29.09
N ALA A 3 -55.32 -0.67 -29.27
CA ALA A 3 -56.11 -1.28 -28.18
C ALA A 3 -55.48 -2.55 -27.56
N CYS A 4 -54.73 -3.34 -28.34
CA CYS A 4 -54.02 -4.51 -27.83
C CYS A 4 -52.78 -4.13 -27.02
N LEU A 5 -52.07 -3.07 -27.44
CA LEU A 5 -50.94 -2.49 -26.71
C LEU A 5 -51.41 -1.77 -25.43
N ASP A 6 -52.62 -1.23 -25.41
CA ASP A 6 -53.20 -0.63 -24.20
C ASP A 6 -53.60 -1.71 -23.17
N ALA A 7 -54.05 -2.88 -23.64
CA ALA A 7 -54.45 -4.00 -22.79
C ALA A 7 -53.32 -5.02 -22.49
N ILE A 8 -52.10 -4.81 -23.00
CA ILE A 8 -51.03 -5.82 -22.96
C ILE A 8 -50.67 -6.24 -21.53
N ALA A 9 -50.72 -5.31 -20.57
CA ALA A 9 -50.40 -5.58 -19.17
C ALA A 9 -51.36 -6.60 -18.53
N SER A 10 -52.64 -6.63 -18.93
CA SER A 10 -53.63 -7.59 -18.41
C SER A 10 -53.60 -8.97 -19.08
N THR A 11 -52.73 -9.17 -20.08
CA THR A 11 -52.62 -10.45 -20.78
C THR A 11 -51.58 -11.39 -20.14
N ASN A 12 -51.69 -12.69 -20.41
CA ASN A 12 -50.72 -13.69 -19.95
C ASN A 12 -49.38 -13.58 -20.70
N HIS A 13 -48.33 -14.21 -20.17
CA HIS A 13 -46.97 -14.12 -20.71
C HIS A 13 -46.85 -14.58 -22.18
N ALA A 14 -47.57 -15.62 -22.59
CA ALA A 14 -47.56 -16.10 -23.98
C ALA A 14 -48.16 -15.06 -24.95
N ALA A 15 -49.28 -14.42 -24.56
CA ALA A 15 -49.91 -13.37 -25.34
C ALA A 15 -49.03 -12.12 -25.45
N ARG A 16 -48.36 -11.71 -24.37
CA ARG A 16 -47.38 -10.61 -24.38
C ARG A 16 -46.27 -10.86 -25.39
N ARG A 17 -45.66 -12.05 -25.36
CA ARG A 17 -44.60 -12.45 -26.31
C ARG A 17 -45.07 -12.48 -27.76
N ALA A 18 -46.25 -13.06 -28.00
CA ALA A 18 -46.83 -13.12 -29.34
C ALA A 18 -47.12 -11.72 -29.90
N LEU A 19 -47.68 -10.83 -29.07
CA LEU A 19 -47.94 -9.44 -29.46
C LEU A 19 -46.64 -8.68 -29.72
N ALA A 20 -45.62 -8.83 -28.86
CA ALA A 20 -44.33 -8.18 -29.06
C ALA A 20 -43.67 -8.61 -30.38
N ARG A 21 -43.64 -9.92 -30.67
CA ARG A 21 -43.14 -10.45 -31.95
C ARG A 21 -43.91 -9.91 -33.15
N TYR A 22 -45.24 -9.88 -33.05
CA TYR A 22 -46.08 -9.31 -34.11
C TYR A 22 -45.77 -7.82 -34.35
N VAL A 23 -45.61 -7.04 -33.28
CA VAL A 23 -45.25 -5.62 -33.39
C VAL A 23 -43.89 -5.47 -34.04
N LEU A 24 -42.89 -6.25 -33.62
CA LEU A 24 -41.54 -6.27 -34.20
C LEU A 24 -41.56 -6.56 -35.70
N ASP A 25 -42.28 -7.59 -36.13
CA ASP A 25 -42.45 -7.90 -37.55
C ASP A 25 -43.08 -6.74 -38.34
N ARG A 26 -44.06 -6.05 -37.75
CA ARG A 26 -44.73 -4.92 -38.41
C ARG A 26 -43.85 -3.67 -38.50
N VAL A 27 -43.07 -3.36 -37.46
CA VAL A 27 -42.14 -2.22 -37.52
C VAL A 27 -40.94 -2.49 -38.42
N ARG A 28 -40.53 -3.76 -38.57
CA ARG A 28 -39.49 -4.14 -39.53
C ARG A 28 -39.92 -3.86 -40.97
N VAL A 29 -41.17 -4.19 -41.31
CA VAL A 29 -41.75 -3.90 -42.64
C VAL A 29 -42.03 -2.41 -42.83
N GLU A 30 -42.52 -1.72 -41.79
CA GLU A 30 -42.91 -0.31 -41.88
C GLU A 30 -42.39 0.51 -40.67
N PRO A 31 -41.14 1.01 -40.74
CA PRO A 31 -40.47 1.64 -39.59
C PRO A 31 -41.18 2.87 -39.02
N ALA A 32 -41.93 3.61 -39.85
CA ALA A 32 -42.74 4.76 -39.42
C ALA A 32 -43.85 4.39 -38.39
N ARG A 33 -44.11 3.09 -38.16
CA ARG A 33 -44.99 2.64 -37.08
C ARG A 33 -44.43 2.91 -35.69
N ILE A 34 -43.11 2.99 -35.52
CA ILE A 34 -42.49 3.29 -34.23
C ILE A 34 -42.98 4.63 -33.69
N GLU A 35 -42.94 5.69 -34.52
CA GLU A 35 -43.42 7.02 -34.14
C GLU A 35 -44.95 7.06 -34.01
N ARG A 36 -45.68 6.55 -35.02
CA ARG A 36 -47.16 6.60 -35.03
C ARG A 36 -47.81 5.91 -33.85
N LEU A 37 -47.17 4.88 -33.31
CA LEU A 37 -47.67 4.11 -32.16
C LEU A 37 -46.98 4.51 -30.84
N GLY A 38 -46.02 5.44 -30.87
CA GLY A 38 -45.28 5.89 -29.69
C GLY A 38 -44.48 4.78 -29.00
N LEU A 39 -43.97 3.79 -29.75
CA LEU A 39 -43.43 2.54 -29.17
C LEU A 39 -42.20 2.75 -28.29
N ARG A 40 -41.44 3.84 -28.46
CA ARG A 40 -40.26 4.16 -27.65
C ARG A 40 -40.58 4.54 -26.22
N GLY A 41 -41.77 5.09 -25.96
CA GLY A 41 -42.17 5.60 -24.64
C GLY A 41 -43.15 4.68 -23.91
N ARG A 42 -43.41 3.48 -24.46
CA ARG A 42 -44.43 2.56 -23.95
C ARG A 42 -43.78 1.27 -23.46
N ALA A 43 -44.28 0.75 -22.34
CA ALA A 43 -43.88 -0.56 -21.85
C ALA A 43 -44.64 -1.66 -22.62
N TRP A 44 -43.96 -2.38 -23.51
CA TRP A 44 -44.58 -3.43 -24.33
C TRP A 44 -43.65 -4.58 -24.69
N VAL A 45 -42.35 -4.43 -24.45
CA VAL A 45 -41.37 -5.49 -24.70
C VAL A 45 -41.23 -6.31 -23.42
N SER A 46 -41.39 -7.63 -23.53
CA SER A 46 -41.25 -8.53 -22.39
C SER A 46 -39.77 -8.79 -22.11
N ALA A 47 -39.35 -8.66 -20.86
CA ALA A 47 -38.07 -9.14 -20.34
C ALA A 47 -38.13 -10.64 -20.03
N LEU A 48 -36.99 -11.21 -19.63
CA LEU A 48 -36.82 -12.61 -19.20
C LEU A 48 -37.74 -13.02 -18.04
N ASP A 49 -38.03 -12.11 -17.11
CA ASP A 49 -38.91 -12.33 -15.96
C ASP A 49 -40.40 -12.15 -16.31
N GLY A 50 -40.71 -11.82 -17.57
CA GLY A 50 -42.06 -11.60 -18.07
C GLY A 50 -42.67 -10.24 -17.74
N THR A 51 -41.90 -9.35 -17.11
CA THR A 51 -42.29 -7.95 -16.92
C THR A 51 -42.19 -7.19 -18.24
N LEU A 52 -42.99 -6.13 -18.35
CA LEU A 52 -43.03 -5.29 -19.54
C LEU A 52 -42.19 -4.05 -19.32
N HIS A 53 -41.30 -3.80 -20.26
CA HIS A 53 -40.38 -2.69 -20.22
C HIS A 53 -40.55 -1.77 -21.42
N VAL A 54 -40.15 -0.52 -21.19
CA VAL A 54 -39.90 0.42 -22.28
C VAL A 54 -38.64 -0.04 -23.03
N PRO A 55 -38.59 0.02 -24.38
CA PRO A 55 -37.43 -0.48 -25.11
C PRO A 55 -36.08 0.09 -24.65
N SER A 56 -36.02 1.35 -24.21
CA SER A 56 -34.80 2.02 -23.74
C SER A 56 -34.27 1.54 -22.38
N GLU A 57 -35.08 0.78 -21.63
CA GLU A 57 -34.67 0.11 -20.39
C GLU A 57 -34.03 -1.26 -20.67
N LEU A 58 -34.22 -1.80 -21.88
CA LEU A 58 -33.75 -3.11 -22.27
C LEU A 58 -32.42 -3.04 -23.03
N ILE A 59 -31.69 -4.15 -22.96
CA ILE A 59 -30.38 -4.30 -23.56
C ILE A 59 -30.49 -5.21 -24.77
N PHE A 60 -29.95 -4.77 -25.90
CA PHE A 60 -29.94 -5.59 -27.09
C PHE A 60 -29.06 -6.84 -26.86
N PRO A 61 -29.56 -8.06 -27.16
CA PRO A 61 -28.90 -9.33 -26.82
C PRO A 61 -27.76 -9.65 -27.80
N GLU A 62 -26.74 -8.78 -27.85
CA GLU A 62 -25.52 -9.01 -28.63
C GLU A 62 -24.46 -9.76 -27.80
N PRO A 63 -23.51 -10.48 -28.47
CA PRO A 63 -22.53 -11.31 -27.77
C PRO A 63 -21.73 -10.57 -26.68
N LEU A 64 -21.35 -9.31 -26.96
CA LEU A 64 -20.62 -8.49 -26.00
C LEU A 64 -21.49 -8.12 -24.79
N ALA A 65 -22.77 -7.77 -24.99
CA ALA A 65 -23.66 -7.44 -23.89
C ALA A 65 -23.85 -8.65 -22.96
N HIS A 66 -24.06 -9.85 -23.52
CA HIS A 66 -24.12 -11.08 -22.74
C HIS A 66 -22.80 -11.38 -22.00
N ALA A 67 -21.65 -11.18 -22.64
CA ALA A 67 -20.36 -11.37 -21.99
C ALA A 67 -20.13 -10.38 -20.83
N LEU A 68 -20.71 -9.17 -20.91
CA LEU A 68 -20.59 -8.13 -19.89
C LEU A 68 -21.59 -8.28 -18.74
N LEU A 69 -22.79 -8.79 -18.98
CA LEU A 69 -23.88 -8.77 -17.99
C LEU A 69 -24.41 -10.16 -17.62
N GLY A 70 -24.03 -11.22 -18.33
CA GLY A 70 -24.52 -12.57 -18.13
C GLY A 70 -26.02 -12.68 -18.45
N ASP A 71 -26.78 -13.25 -17.51
CA ASP A 71 -28.23 -13.46 -17.60
C ASP A 71 -29.02 -12.32 -16.93
N ASP A 72 -28.66 -11.08 -17.24
CA ASP A 72 -29.32 -9.89 -16.67
C ASP A 72 -30.80 -9.82 -17.09
N GLY A 73 -31.68 -9.50 -16.13
CA GLY A 73 -33.12 -9.42 -16.38
C GLY A 73 -33.52 -8.36 -17.41
N ARG A 74 -32.64 -7.41 -17.73
CA ARG A 74 -32.87 -6.38 -18.76
C ARG A 74 -32.70 -6.90 -20.20
N PHE A 75 -32.34 -8.16 -20.40
CA PHE A 75 -32.45 -8.78 -21.72
C PHE A 75 -33.92 -9.09 -22.07
N PRO A 76 -34.35 -8.82 -23.32
CA PRO A 76 -35.66 -9.24 -23.79
C PRO A 76 -35.86 -10.76 -23.67
N ASP A 77 -37.10 -11.20 -23.54
CA ASP A 77 -37.45 -12.63 -23.60
C ASP A 77 -36.85 -13.27 -24.88
N PRO A 78 -36.30 -14.50 -24.82
CA PRO A 78 -35.61 -15.12 -25.94
C PRO A 78 -36.45 -15.22 -27.23
N ALA A 79 -37.77 -15.41 -27.12
CA ALA A 79 -38.64 -15.46 -28.30
C ALA A 79 -38.85 -14.08 -28.94
N VAL A 80 -38.75 -13.01 -28.15
CA VAL A 80 -38.80 -11.62 -28.63
C VAL A 80 -37.43 -11.22 -29.19
N ALA A 81 -36.34 -11.57 -28.50
CA ALA A 81 -34.97 -11.37 -28.96
C ALA A 81 -34.72 -11.99 -30.35
N ALA A 82 -35.20 -13.21 -30.59
CA ALA A 82 -35.06 -13.89 -31.88
C ALA A 82 -35.78 -13.17 -33.05
N ALA A 83 -36.77 -12.32 -32.75
CA ALA A 83 -37.51 -11.54 -33.75
C ALA A 83 -36.96 -10.11 -33.92
N LEU A 84 -35.97 -9.71 -33.10
CA LEU A 84 -35.44 -8.36 -33.06
C LEU A 84 -34.13 -8.27 -33.88
N ASP A 85 -34.13 -7.45 -34.93
CA ASP A 85 -32.91 -7.12 -35.66
C ASP A 85 -32.25 -5.83 -35.14
N ALA A 86 -30.96 -5.67 -35.45
CA ALA A 86 -30.15 -4.52 -35.01
C ALA A 86 -30.75 -3.17 -35.44
N PRO A 87 -31.16 -2.94 -36.71
CA PRO A 87 -31.73 -1.66 -37.12
C PRO A 87 -33.04 -1.32 -36.40
N THR A 88 -33.89 -2.32 -36.12
CA THR A 88 -35.12 -2.11 -35.36
C THR A 88 -34.81 -1.80 -33.90
N ALA A 89 -33.86 -2.51 -33.29
CA ALA A 89 -33.42 -2.24 -31.93
C ALA A 89 -32.89 -0.81 -31.75
N ASP A 90 -32.04 -0.35 -32.67
CA ASP A 90 -31.49 1.02 -32.65
C ASP A 90 -32.61 2.06 -32.79
N ARG A 91 -33.58 1.84 -33.69
CA ARG A 91 -34.72 2.74 -33.85
C ARG A 91 -35.65 2.75 -32.65
N LEU A 92 -35.78 1.63 -31.93
CA LEU A 92 -36.55 1.54 -30.70
C LEU A 92 -35.80 2.14 -29.49
N GLY A 93 -34.48 2.30 -29.61
CA GLY A 93 -33.62 2.89 -28.60
C GLY A 93 -33.15 1.90 -27.53
N LEU A 94 -33.08 0.59 -27.83
CA LEU A 94 -32.49 -0.37 -26.91
C LEU A 94 -31.03 -0.03 -26.63
N GLN A 95 -30.58 -0.30 -25.41
CA GLN A 95 -29.18 -0.08 -25.03
C GLN A 95 -28.28 -1.10 -25.72
N ARG A 96 -27.15 -0.62 -26.22
CA ARG A 96 -26.04 -1.43 -26.76
C ARG A 96 -24.96 -1.60 -25.70
N ALA A 97 -24.10 -2.62 -25.86
CA ALA A 97 -22.94 -2.81 -25.01
C ALA A 97 -22.02 -1.56 -24.96
N THR A 98 -21.92 -0.83 -26.07
CA THR A 98 -21.14 0.42 -26.17
C THR A 98 -21.75 1.59 -25.38
N SER A 99 -23.05 1.55 -25.10
CA SER A 99 -23.78 2.57 -24.34
C SER A 99 -23.93 2.24 -22.86
N LEU A 100 -23.54 1.03 -22.42
CA LEU A 100 -23.62 0.64 -21.02
C LEU A 100 -22.71 1.52 -20.15
N SER A 101 -23.23 1.94 -18.99
CA SER A 101 -22.46 2.67 -17.99
C SER A 101 -21.55 1.74 -17.18
N LEU A 102 -20.46 2.28 -16.62
CA LEU A 102 -19.58 1.55 -15.72
C LEU A 102 -20.32 0.98 -14.51
N ALA A 103 -21.26 1.73 -13.93
CA ALA A 103 -21.99 1.30 -12.74
C ALA A 103 -22.86 0.05 -13.00
N GLN A 104 -23.54 0.01 -14.14
CA GLN A 104 -24.34 -1.15 -14.54
C GLN A 104 -23.47 -2.39 -14.72
N VAL A 105 -22.30 -2.26 -15.34
CA VAL A 105 -21.38 -3.39 -15.58
C VAL A 105 -20.67 -3.81 -14.29
N ALA A 106 -20.21 -2.86 -13.47
CA ALA A 106 -19.51 -3.14 -12.22
C ALA A 106 -20.35 -3.98 -11.25
N THR A 107 -21.65 -3.69 -11.15
CA THR A 107 -22.59 -4.43 -10.30
C THR A 107 -22.64 -5.92 -10.68
N ALA A 108 -22.54 -6.25 -11.97
CA ALA A 108 -22.58 -7.64 -12.44
C ALA A 108 -21.29 -8.44 -12.11
N HIS A 109 -20.19 -7.74 -11.82
CA HIS A 109 -18.84 -8.30 -11.64
C HIS A 109 -18.23 -8.05 -10.26
N GLU A 110 -19.02 -7.57 -9.30
CA GLU A 110 -18.54 -7.32 -7.94
C GLU A 110 -17.98 -8.60 -7.31
N ASN A 111 -16.71 -8.55 -6.87
CA ASN A 111 -15.98 -9.70 -6.31
C ASN A 111 -15.89 -10.94 -7.21
N ARG A 112 -16.14 -10.80 -8.52
CA ARG A 112 -16.08 -11.89 -9.50
C ARG A 112 -14.85 -11.79 -10.39
N GLU A 113 -14.48 -12.92 -11.00
CA GLU A 113 -13.45 -12.94 -12.02
C GLU A 113 -13.88 -12.14 -13.24
N ALA A 114 -13.01 -11.24 -13.69
CA ALA A 114 -13.24 -10.42 -14.88
C ALA A 114 -13.12 -11.29 -16.14
N PRO A 115 -14.19 -11.45 -16.94
CA PRO A 115 -14.06 -12.11 -18.24
C PRO A 115 -13.22 -11.25 -19.18
N ARG A 116 -12.53 -11.88 -20.13
CA ARG A 116 -11.68 -11.17 -21.11
C ARG A 116 -12.42 -10.05 -21.85
N ALA A 117 -13.68 -10.30 -22.23
CA ALA A 117 -14.53 -9.32 -22.90
C ALA A 117 -14.77 -8.05 -22.07
N LEU A 118 -14.87 -8.16 -20.74
CA LEU A 118 -14.97 -7.01 -19.85
C LEU A 118 -13.69 -6.17 -19.88
N LEU A 119 -12.54 -6.84 -19.80
CA LEU A 119 -11.25 -6.18 -19.79
C LEU A 119 -10.99 -5.42 -21.09
N GLU A 120 -11.29 -6.04 -22.23
CA GLU A 120 -11.19 -5.41 -23.55
C GLU A 120 -12.16 -4.24 -23.72
N TRP A 121 -13.40 -4.38 -23.22
CA TRP A 121 -14.39 -3.30 -23.25
C TRP A 121 -13.98 -2.10 -22.39
N LEU A 122 -13.35 -2.33 -21.22
CA LEU A 122 -12.80 -1.27 -20.39
C LEU A 122 -11.60 -0.59 -21.05
N GLU A 123 -10.66 -1.36 -21.61
CA GLU A 123 -9.50 -0.82 -22.34
C GLU A 123 -9.96 0.04 -23.53
N ALA A 124 -10.87 -0.46 -24.36
CA ALA A 124 -11.43 0.28 -25.49
C ALA A 124 -12.21 1.54 -25.03
N GLY A 125 -12.95 1.44 -23.91
CA GLY A 125 -13.64 2.58 -23.32
C GLY A 125 -12.71 3.67 -22.81
N LEU A 126 -11.58 3.30 -22.19
CA LEU A 126 -10.53 4.22 -21.76
C LEU A 126 -9.80 4.84 -22.97
N GLU A 127 -9.52 4.06 -24.01
CA GLU A 127 -8.94 4.55 -25.26
C GLU A 127 -9.83 5.58 -25.94
N ALA A 128 -11.12 5.30 -26.05
CA ALA A 128 -12.12 6.19 -26.62
C ALA A 128 -12.49 7.38 -25.70
N ARG A 129 -11.87 7.48 -24.51
CA ARG A 129 -12.17 8.49 -23.46
C ARG A 129 -13.64 8.51 -23.04
N ARG A 130 -14.32 7.39 -23.18
CA ARG A 130 -15.69 7.19 -22.68
C ARG A 130 -15.71 7.13 -21.16
N PHE A 131 -14.60 6.69 -20.57
CA PHE A 131 -14.40 6.55 -19.14
C PHE A 131 -13.14 7.25 -18.69
N THR A 132 -13.14 7.73 -17.45
CA THR A 132 -11.93 8.19 -16.78
C THR A 132 -11.26 7.07 -15.99
N ALA A 133 -9.96 7.19 -15.77
CA ALA A 133 -9.20 6.27 -14.93
C ALA A 133 -9.75 6.21 -13.49
N ALA A 134 -10.21 7.34 -12.94
CA ALA A 134 -10.74 7.44 -11.59
C ALA A 134 -12.05 6.65 -11.44
N GLU A 135 -12.99 6.80 -12.39
CA GLU A 135 -14.25 6.06 -12.36
C GLU A 135 -14.03 4.55 -12.47
N VAL A 136 -13.13 4.12 -13.36
CA VAL A 136 -12.79 2.69 -13.49
C VAL A 136 -12.19 2.17 -12.19
N ARG A 137 -11.27 2.91 -11.57
CA ARG A 137 -10.65 2.51 -10.29
C ARG A 137 -11.67 2.36 -9.18
N GLU A 138 -12.55 3.35 -9.02
CA GLU A 138 -13.57 3.37 -7.98
C GLU A 138 -14.53 2.19 -8.15
N ARG A 139 -15.03 1.97 -9.38
CA ARG A 139 -16.08 0.97 -9.64
C ARG A 139 -15.57 -0.46 -9.70
N PHE A 140 -14.30 -0.66 -10.05
CA PHE A 140 -13.69 -1.99 -10.22
C PHE A 140 -12.56 -2.28 -9.21
N ALA A 141 -12.55 -1.58 -8.06
CA ALA A 141 -11.59 -1.82 -6.99
C ALA A 141 -11.65 -3.27 -6.44
N THR A 142 -12.82 -3.89 -6.46
CA THR A 142 -13.08 -5.26 -5.96
C THR A 142 -13.11 -6.32 -7.06
N LEU A 143 -12.89 -5.92 -8.33
CA LEU A 143 -12.84 -6.84 -9.47
C LEU A 143 -11.73 -7.87 -9.24
N ARG A 144 -11.99 -9.14 -9.57
CA ARG A 144 -10.96 -10.18 -9.46
C ARG A 144 -10.30 -10.38 -10.81
N LEU A 145 -8.99 -10.20 -10.84
CA LEU A 145 -8.13 -10.46 -11.98
C LEU A 145 -7.29 -11.69 -11.67
N ARG A 146 -7.14 -12.56 -12.67
CA ARG A 146 -6.27 -13.73 -12.59
C ARG A 146 -4.82 -13.29 -12.81
N ASP A 147 -3.95 -13.59 -11.85
CA ASP A 147 -2.50 -13.40 -12.01
C ASP A 147 -1.89 -14.50 -12.89
N ASP A 148 -0.59 -14.37 -13.17
CA ASP A 148 0.15 -15.32 -14.02
C ASP A 148 0.22 -16.75 -13.43
N GLU A 149 -0.08 -16.91 -12.13
CA GLU A 149 -0.15 -18.21 -11.42
C GLU A 149 -1.58 -18.77 -11.36
N GLY A 150 -2.55 -18.10 -11.98
CA GLY A 150 -3.94 -18.51 -11.97
C GLY A 150 -4.71 -18.12 -10.70
N THR A 151 -4.12 -17.33 -9.79
CA THR A 151 -4.75 -16.86 -8.55
C THR A 151 -5.59 -15.61 -8.79
N LEU A 152 -6.81 -15.60 -8.26
CA LEU A 152 -7.71 -14.45 -8.35
C LEU A 152 -7.38 -13.39 -7.29
N ARG A 153 -7.06 -12.17 -7.74
CA ARG A 153 -6.63 -11.05 -6.89
C ARG A 153 -7.37 -9.77 -7.22
N THR A 154 -7.49 -8.87 -6.24
CA THR A 154 -7.89 -7.49 -6.52
C THR A 154 -6.75 -6.73 -7.19
N PRO A 155 -7.02 -5.61 -7.88
CA PRO A 155 -5.98 -4.76 -8.45
C PRO A 155 -4.90 -4.33 -7.44
N ALA A 156 -5.28 -4.06 -6.18
CA ALA A 156 -4.35 -3.65 -5.13
C ALA A 156 -3.32 -4.74 -4.75
N ALA A 157 -3.62 -6.01 -5.05
CA ALA A 157 -2.74 -7.15 -4.79
C ALA A 157 -1.93 -7.56 -6.03
N LEU A 158 -1.92 -6.76 -7.09
CA LEU A 158 -1.24 -7.05 -8.35
C LEU A 158 -0.17 -6.03 -8.67
N LEU A 159 0.86 -6.51 -9.36
CA LEU A 159 1.84 -5.70 -10.07
C LEU A 159 1.90 -6.18 -11.51
N ARG A 160 2.44 -5.36 -12.42
CA ARG A 160 2.63 -5.80 -13.81
C ARG A 160 3.78 -6.78 -13.96
N ARG A 161 4.79 -6.67 -13.09
CA ARG A 161 5.95 -7.58 -13.02
C ARG A 161 6.64 -7.49 -11.66
N GLY A 162 7.32 -8.57 -11.27
CA GLY A 162 8.21 -8.64 -10.11
C GLY A 162 7.50 -8.65 -8.75
N GLY A 163 6.17 -8.73 -8.73
CA GLY A 163 5.37 -8.80 -7.52
C GLY A 163 5.58 -10.12 -6.77
N ARG A 164 5.51 -11.25 -7.48
CA ARG A 164 5.71 -12.57 -6.85
C ARG A 164 7.14 -12.74 -6.33
N ALA A 165 8.11 -12.25 -7.09
CA ALA A 165 9.51 -12.34 -6.72
C ALA A 165 9.81 -11.61 -5.40
N LEU A 166 9.23 -10.43 -5.18
CA LEU A 166 9.51 -9.63 -3.97
C LEU A 166 8.55 -9.91 -2.81
N PHE A 167 7.28 -10.21 -3.08
CA PHE A 167 6.24 -10.32 -2.05
C PHE A 167 5.70 -11.75 -1.85
N GLY A 168 6.28 -12.73 -2.55
CA GLY A 168 5.83 -14.13 -2.49
C GLY A 168 4.41 -14.31 -3.01
N SER A 169 3.62 -15.20 -2.40
CA SER A 169 2.24 -15.48 -2.81
C SER A 169 1.24 -14.37 -2.48
N ARG A 170 1.66 -13.30 -1.80
CA ARG A 170 0.78 -12.20 -1.38
C ARG A 170 0.47 -11.22 -2.49
N ARG A 171 1.38 -11.07 -3.46
CA ARG A 171 1.18 -10.25 -4.65
C ARG A 171 1.45 -11.07 -5.89
N GLY A 172 0.67 -10.84 -6.94
CA GLY A 172 0.78 -11.53 -8.22
C GLY A 172 1.29 -10.62 -9.32
N ASP A 173 1.85 -11.23 -10.37
CA ASP A 173 2.16 -10.55 -11.61
C ASP A 173 0.98 -10.66 -12.57
N TRP A 174 0.67 -9.54 -13.25
CA TRP A 174 -0.42 -9.44 -14.21
C TRP A 174 0.12 -9.07 -15.59
N SER A 175 0.64 -10.08 -16.29
CA SER A 175 1.26 -9.93 -17.62
C SER A 175 0.28 -9.42 -18.69
N ALA A 176 -1.03 -9.63 -18.50
CA ALA A 176 -2.08 -9.09 -19.36
C ALA A 176 -2.07 -7.55 -19.45
N SER A 177 -1.40 -6.87 -18.51
CA SER A 177 -1.15 -5.42 -18.57
C SER A 177 -0.34 -4.96 -19.79
N SER A 178 0.39 -5.86 -20.45
CA SER A 178 1.08 -5.58 -21.73
C SER A 178 0.10 -5.35 -22.88
N GLU A 179 -1.00 -6.10 -22.90
CA GLU A 179 -2.08 -5.98 -23.89
C GLU A 179 -3.11 -4.92 -23.47
N LEU A 180 -3.24 -4.67 -22.16
CA LEU A 180 -4.25 -3.77 -21.56
C LEU A 180 -3.59 -2.65 -20.73
N PRO A 181 -2.72 -1.82 -21.33
CA PRO A 181 -1.87 -0.90 -20.58
C PRO A 181 -2.63 0.31 -20.02
N ARG A 182 -3.75 0.72 -20.62
CA ARG A 182 -4.56 1.84 -20.07
C ARG A 182 -5.39 1.35 -18.89
N LEU A 183 -5.95 0.16 -18.98
CA LEU A 183 -6.68 -0.49 -17.91
C LEU A 183 -5.79 -0.73 -16.69
N ALA A 184 -4.58 -1.26 -16.89
CA ALA A 184 -3.61 -1.44 -15.80
C ALA A 184 -3.32 -0.13 -15.04
N ARG A 185 -3.19 0.99 -15.77
CA ARG A 185 -3.02 2.33 -15.17
C ARG A 185 -4.29 2.81 -14.48
N ALA A 186 -5.46 2.61 -15.10
CA ALA A 186 -6.74 3.00 -14.53
C ALA A 186 -6.98 2.29 -13.19
N LEU A 187 -6.82 0.97 -13.14
CA LEU A 187 -6.95 0.16 -11.93
C LEU A 187 -5.88 0.43 -10.87
N GLY A 188 -4.85 1.23 -11.18
CA GLY A 188 -3.79 1.58 -10.24
C GLY A 188 -2.77 0.45 -10.01
N ILE A 189 -2.65 -0.50 -10.95
CA ILE A 189 -1.70 -1.61 -10.85
C ILE A 189 -0.29 -1.09 -11.16
N PRO A 190 0.62 -1.08 -10.17
CA PRO A 190 1.99 -0.56 -10.35
C PRO A 190 2.77 -1.38 -11.36
N ASN A 191 3.71 -0.73 -12.07
CA ASN A 191 4.51 -1.41 -13.08
C ASN A 191 5.51 -2.39 -12.47
N ALA A 192 6.11 -2.03 -11.35
CA ALA A 192 7.06 -2.82 -10.59
C ALA A 192 6.93 -2.42 -9.11
N PRO A 193 7.47 -3.20 -8.16
CA PRO A 193 7.48 -2.79 -6.76
C PRO A 193 8.25 -1.48 -6.60
N ASP A 194 7.56 -0.45 -6.13
CA ASP A 194 8.16 0.81 -5.70
C ASP A 194 8.17 0.91 -4.17
N ASP A 195 8.86 1.93 -3.64
CA ASP A 195 9.08 2.05 -2.20
C ASP A 195 7.77 2.23 -1.43
N ALA A 196 6.82 2.97 -2.01
CA ALA A 196 5.48 3.15 -1.43
C ALA A 196 4.73 1.81 -1.35
N THR A 197 4.80 0.99 -2.40
CA THR A 197 4.19 -0.35 -2.42
C THR A 197 4.84 -1.27 -1.40
N ILE A 198 6.17 -1.21 -1.24
CA ILE A 198 6.90 -1.99 -0.24
C ILE A 198 6.48 -1.58 1.16
N VAL A 199 6.48 -0.29 1.49
CA VAL A 199 6.09 0.19 2.83
C VAL A 199 4.63 -0.16 3.13
N ALA A 200 3.73 0.01 2.16
CA ALA A 200 2.33 -0.39 2.33
C ALA A 200 2.19 -1.90 2.58
N PHE A 201 2.98 -2.74 1.91
CA PHE A 201 3.03 -4.18 2.16
C PHE A 201 3.54 -4.52 3.56
N LEU A 202 4.63 -3.89 4.01
CA LEU A 202 5.17 -4.11 5.37
C LEU A 202 4.15 -3.69 6.45
N ALA A 203 3.41 -2.60 6.22
CA ALA A 203 2.35 -2.14 7.10
C ALA A 203 1.15 -3.10 7.14
N GLU A 204 0.69 -3.59 5.98
CA GLU A 204 -0.40 -4.59 5.90
C GLU A 204 -0.07 -5.86 6.69
N VAL A 205 1.16 -6.38 6.53
CA VAL A 205 1.62 -7.55 7.28
C VAL A 205 1.72 -7.23 8.78
N GLY A 206 2.15 -6.02 9.14
CA GLY A 206 2.18 -5.53 10.52
C GLY A 206 0.80 -5.51 11.18
N ASP A 207 -0.21 -5.01 10.45
CA ASP A 207 -1.60 -4.98 10.90
C ASP A 207 -2.20 -6.39 11.03
N GLU A 208 -1.78 -7.34 10.19
CA GLU A 208 -2.16 -8.73 10.35
C GLU A 208 -1.52 -9.38 11.57
N LEU A 209 -0.22 -9.16 11.79
CA LEU A 209 0.49 -9.66 12.97
C LEU A 209 -0.18 -9.17 14.27
N SER A 210 -0.73 -7.96 14.27
CA SER A 210 -1.49 -7.43 15.41
C SER A 210 -2.77 -8.23 15.74
N ARG A 211 -3.32 -8.95 14.75
CA ARG A 211 -4.53 -9.77 14.84
C ARG A 211 -4.23 -11.27 15.01
N GLY A 212 -2.98 -11.69 14.81
CA GLY A 212 -2.53 -13.07 14.96
C GLY A 212 -1.44 -13.46 13.95
N ALA A 213 -0.99 -14.72 14.00
CA ALA A 213 0.01 -15.21 13.06
C ALA A 213 -0.59 -15.30 11.63
N PRO A 214 0.06 -14.70 10.61
CA PRO A 214 -0.43 -14.78 9.23
C PRO A 214 -0.33 -16.22 8.70
N PRO A 215 -1.26 -16.64 7.83
CA PRO A 215 -1.33 -18.02 7.33
C PRO A 215 -0.13 -18.44 6.48
N ASP A 216 0.62 -17.50 5.92
CA ASP A 216 1.80 -17.69 5.07
C ASP A 216 3.10 -17.26 5.78
N HIS A 217 3.15 -17.47 7.10
CA HIS A 217 4.28 -17.11 7.98
C HIS A 217 5.66 -17.44 7.39
N ASP A 218 5.86 -18.66 6.92
CA ASP A 218 7.15 -19.12 6.38
C ASP A 218 7.57 -18.37 5.11
N THR A 219 6.61 -17.95 4.28
CA THR A 219 6.88 -17.14 3.10
C THR A 219 7.32 -15.74 3.52
N LEU A 220 6.63 -15.15 4.48
CA LEU A 220 6.95 -13.81 5.00
C LEU A 220 8.33 -13.75 5.65
N LEU A 221 8.74 -14.79 6.38
CA LEU A 221 10.10 -14.89 6.94
C LEU A 221 11.20 -14.79 5.87
N ARG A 222 10.92 -15.24 4.64
CA ARG A 222 11.87 -15.17 3.51
C ARG A 222 11.83 -13.83 2.78
N VAL A 223 10.64 -13.28 2.53
CA VAL A 223 10.49 -12.12 1.63
C VAL A 223 10.62 -10.76 2.32
N LEU A 224 10.25 -10.63 3.60
CA LEU A 224 10.34 -9.35 4.31
C LEU A 224 11.77 -8.81 4.43
N PRO A 225 12.83 -9.63 4.67
CA PRO A 225 14.21 -9.13 4.65
C PRO A 225 14.59 -8.54 3.28
N GLU A 226 14.14 -9.17 2.18
CA GLU A 226 14.40 -8.67 0.83
C GLU A 226 13.63 -7.37 0.54
N CYS A 227 12.39 -7.27 1.02
CA CYS A 227 11.59 -6.04 0.95
C CYS A 227 12.31 -4.89 1.66
N LEU A 228 12.78 -5.12 2.89
CA LEU A 228 13.51 -4.10 3.66
C LEU A 228 14.85 -3.75 3.01
N ALA A 229 15.55 -4.74 2.44
CA ALA A 229 16.80 -4.52 1.71
C ALA A 229 16.62 -3.66 0.46
N ARG A 230 15.44 -3.63 -0.17
CA ARG A 230 15.17 -2.78 -1.34
C ARG A 230 15.01 -1.30 -0.99
N LEU A 231 14.75 -0.97 0.27
CA LEU A 231 14.58 0.41 0.72
C LEU A 231 15.91 1.14 1.00
N ARG A 232 17.07 0.55 0.69
CA ARG A 232 18.43 1.05 1.06
C ARG A 232 18.70 2.51 0.70
N ASP A 233 18.36 2.93 -0.52
CA ASP A 233 18.79 4.22 -1.08
C ASP A 233 17.67 5.26 -1.22
N VAL A 234 16.54 5.05 -0.53
CA VAL A 234 15.35 5.89 -0.72
C VAL A 234 14.94 6.59 0.57
N ASP A 235 14.69 7.89 0.46
CA ASP A 235 14.17 8.73 1.54
C ASP A 235 12.67 8.50 1.74
N VAL A 236 12.31 7.30 2.17
CA VAL A 236 10.95 6.95 2.60
C VAL A 236 10.96 6.71 4.10
N ALA A 237 10.08 7.42 4.80
CA ALA A 237 9.86 7.24 6.23
C ALA A 237 9.23 5.87 6.51
N LEU A 238 9.86 5.13 7.42
CA LEU A 238 9.26 3.94 8.02
C LEU A 238 8.34 4.39 9.16
N VAL A 239 7.22 3.68 9.32
CA VAL A 239 6.23 3.97 10.37
C VAL A 239 6.26 2.90 11.45
N GLU A 240 5.77 3.25 12.64
CA GLU A 240 5.56 2.28 13.71
C GLU A 240 4.61 1.15 13.24
N GLY A 241 4.83 -0.05 13.75
CA GLY A 241 3.92 -1.18 13.54
C GLY A 241 4.14 -1.97 12.25
N ILE A 242 5.03 -1.55 11.34
CA ILE A 242 5.39 -2.33 10.16
C ILE A 242 5.99 -3.70 10.55
N ALA A 243 5.76 -4.71 9.72
CA ALA A 243 6.34 -6.03 9.91
C ALA A 243 7.80 -6.07 9.46
N VAL A 244 8.62 -6.74 10.26
CA VAL A 244 10.02 -7.05 9.97
C VAL A 244 10.35 -8.46 10.44
N VAL A 245 11.53 -8.96 10.08
CA VAL A 245 12.03 -10.25 10.56
C VAL A 245 13.14 -10.02 11.57
N GLY A 246 12.99 -10.62 12.74
CA GLY A 246 14.02 -10.73 13.76
C GLY A 246 14.61 -12.13 13.81
N ARG A 247 15.89 -12.23 14.18
CA ARG A 247 16.63 -13.47 14.42
C ARG A 247 17.02 -13.56 15.89
N SER A 248 16.74 -14.70 16.52
CA SER A 248 17.23 -15.07 17.85
C SER A 248 17.94 -16.42 17.72
N GLY A 249 19.25 -16.43 17.88
CA GLY A 249 20.07 -17.62 17.59
C GLY A 249 19.81 -18.17 16.17
N ALA A 250 19.32 -19.40 16.09
CA ALA A 250 18.96 -20.06 14.83
C ALA A 250 17.49 -19.85 14.40
N THR A 251 16.68 -19.17 15.21
CA THR A 251 15.24 -19.02 14.97
C THR A 251 14.94 -17.66 14.33
N LEU A 252 14.14 -17.66 13.28
CA LEU A 252 13.58 -16.46 12.67
C LEU A 252 12.15 -16.23 13.16
N ARG A 253 11.77 -14.96 13.35
CA ARG A 253 10.43 -14.58 13.80
C ARG A 253 9.97 -13.33 13.06
N LEU A 254 8.69 -13.33 12.70
CA LEU A 254 7.98 -12.12 12.29
C LEU A 254 7.68 -11.28 13.53
N VAL A 255 8.03 -10.01 13.49
CA VAL A 255 7.76 -9.06 14.57
C VAL A 255 7.37 -7.71 14.00
N ARG A 256 6.68 -6.93 14.82
CA ARG A 256 6.33 -5.55 14.46
C ARG A 256 7.36 -4.57 15.00
N VAL A 257 7.62 -3.52 14.25
CA VAL A 257 8.33 -2.34 14.77
C VAL A 257 7.54 -1.78 15.94
N GLY A 258 8.23 -1.56 17.07
CA GLY A 258 7.64 -1.21 18.37
C GLY A 258 7.55 -2.37 19.35
N GLU A 259 7.83 -3.62 18.94
CA GLU A 259 7.88 -4.73 19.88
C GLU A 259 9.07 -4.62 20.86
N PRO A 260 8.86 -4.85 22.18
CA PRO A 260 9.91 -4.71 23.19
C PRO A 260 11.09 -5.65 23.06
N SER A 261 11.04 -6.68 22.20
CA SER A 261 12.13 -7.65 21.98
C SER A 261 13.00 -7.33 20.76
N LEU A 262 12.55 -6.44 19.87
CA LEU A 262 13.25 -6.10 18.63
C LEU A 262 14.33 -5.05 18.90
N ARG A 263 15.56 -5.30 18.47
CA ARG A 263 16.67 -4.35 18.63
C ARG A 263 17.48 -4.17 17.35
N LEU A 264 18.00 -2.97 17.13
CA LEU A 264 19.13 -2.77 16.22
C LEU A 264 20.39 -3.30 16.92
N GLY A 265 21.15 -4.16 16.24
CA GLY A 265 22.44 -4.70 16.72
C GLY A 265 23.58 -3.68 16.75
N SER A 266 23.25 -2.39 16.67
CA SER A 266 24.20 -1.29 16.65
C SER A 266 24.42 -0.78 18.09
N PRO A 267 25.69 -0.58 18.51
CA PRO A 267 26.94 -0.93 17.84
C PRO A 267 27.27 -2.42 17.95
N ALA A 268 28.05 -2.91 16.98
CA ALA A 268 28.48 -4.31 16.92
C ALA A 268 29.20 -4.78 18.20
N SER A 269 30.00 -3.91 18.84
CA SER A 269 30.70 -4.25 20.09
C SER A 269 29.74 -4.61 21.24
N LEU A 270 28.54 -4.04 21.26
CA LEU A 270 27.50 -4.39 22.22
C LEU A 270 26.75 -5.66 21.79
N ALA A 271 26.49 -5.84 20.51
CA ALA A 271 25.84 -7.05 20.00
C ALA A 271 26.67 -8.31 20.29
N ASP A 272 28.00 -8.23 20.15
CA ASP A 272 28.93 -9.33 20.43
C ASP A 272 28.97 -9.73 21.91
N ALA A 273 28.67 -8.80 22.81
CA ALA A 273 28.66 -9.03 24.25
C ALA A 273 27.33 -9.64 24.75
N LEU A 274 26.27 -9.64 23.92
CA LEU A 274 24.95 -10.14 24.31
C LEU A 274 24.82 -11.66 24.13
N PRO A 275 24.12 -12.36 25.03
CA PRO A 275 23.71 -13.73 24.78
C PRO A 275 22.74 -13.76 23.57
N ARG A 276 22.95 -14.73 22.67
CA ARG A 276 22.29 -14.80 21.33
C ARG A 276 20.75 -14.95 21.36
N ASP A 277 20.16 -15.16 22.53
CA ASP A 277 18.72 -15.46 22.70
C ASP A 277 17.95 -14.38 23.47
N VAL A 278 18.61 -13.27 23.85
CA VAL A 278 18.00 -12.22 24.69
C VAL A 278 17.28 -11.16 23.85
N VAL A 279 17.75 -10.93 22.62
CA VAL A 279 17.23 -9.90 21.72
C VAL A 279 16.97 -10.48 20.33
N LEU A 280 15.99 -9.91 19.63
CA LEU A 280 15.79 -10.20 18.21
C LEU A 280 16.62 -9.24 17.37
N GLU A 281 17.60 -9.81 16.69
CA GLU A 281 18.42 -9.09 15.72
C GLU A 281 17.66 -8.95 14.41
N LEU A 282 17.39 -7.71 14.01
CA LEU A 282 16.67 -7.42 12.77
C LEU A 282 17.39 -8.00 11.53
N LEU A 283 16.64 -8.39 10.50
CA LEU A 283 17.14 -8.77 9.17
C LEU A 283 16.75 -7.75 8.09
N PRO A 284 17.55 -7.57 7.01
CA PRO A 284 18.83 -8.25 6.74
C PRO A 284 19.91 -7.80 7.72
N LEU A 285 20.98 -8.57 7.92
CA LEU A 285 22.07 -8.21 8.86
C LEU A 285 22.98 -7.12 8.29
N ASP A 286 23.27 -7.24 6.99
CA ASP A 286 24.07 -6.27 6.24
C ASP A 286 23.15 -5.12 5.79
N ARG A 287 22.98 -4.13 6.68
CA ARG A 287 22.16 -2.93 6.46
C ARG A 287 23.05 -1.71 6.34
N GLU A 288 22.64 -0.84 5.42
CA GLU A 288 23.19 0.51 5.32
C GLU A 288 22.82 1.34 6.56
N PRO A 289 23.72 2.23 7.06
CA PRO A 289 23.43 3.10 8.20
C PRO A 289 22.18 3.98 8.04
N SER A 290 21.81 4.31 6.80
CA SER A 290 20.59 5.05 6.46
C SER A 290 19.32 4.29 6.80
N LEU A 291 19.32 2.95 6.69
CA LEU A 291 18.19 2.10 7.07
C LEU A 291 18.07 2.00 8.58
N ASP A 292 19.19 1.80 9.29
CA ASP A 292 19.23 1.79 10.77
C ASP A 292 18.69 3.11 11.34
N THR A 293 19.08 4.25 10.76
CA THR A 293 18.57 5.57 11.17
C THR A 293 17.05 5.68 11.01
N ARG A 294 16.49 5.16 9.90
CA ARG A 294 15.04 5.17 9.66
C ARG A 294 14.29 4.22 10.59
N LEU A 295 14.86 3.05 10.89
CA LEU A 295 14.28 2.10 11.85
C LEU A 295 14.31 2.67 13.28
N LEU A 296 15.39 3.34 13.65
CA LEU A 296 15.52 4.08 14.90
C LEU A 296 14.45 5.19 14.98
N ALA A 297 14.25 5.94 13.90
CA ALA A 297 13.20 6.94 13.78
C ALA A 297 11.78 6.35 13.78
N ALA A 298 11.60 5.10 13.33
CA ALA A 298 10.34 4.36 13.42
C ALA A 298 10.11 3.72 14.80
N GLY A 299 11.04 3.88 15.73
CA GLY A 299 10.90 3.42 17.12
C GLY A 299 11.54 2.07 17.42
N VAL A 300 12.42 1.54 16.56
CA VAL A 300 13.22 0.34 16.90
C VAL A 300 14.38 0.76 17.83
N PRO A 301 14.42 0.30 19.09
CA PRO A 301 15.53 0.62 19.97
C PRO A 301 16.83 -0.03 19.52
N ASP A 302 17.94 0.67 19.69
CA ASP A 302 19.27 0.08 19.58
C ASP A 302 19.71 -0.50 20.94
N LEU A 303 20.93 -1.03 21.01
CA LEU A 303 21.42 -1.58 22.27
C LEU A 303 21.72 -0.48 23.31
N TRP A 304 22.26 0.67 22.91
CA TRP A 304 22.58 1.76 23.86
C TRP A 304 21.39 2.25 24.70
N SER A 305 20.16 2.13 24.21
CA SER A 305 18.99 2.62 24.95
C SER A 305 18.69 1.81 26.21
N GLU A 306 19.17 0.58 26.24
CA GLU A 306 18.93 -0.38 27.31
C GLU A 306 20.18 -0.58 28.19
N LEU A 307 21.31 0.04 27.83
CA LEU A 307 22.53 -0.05 28.61
C LEU A 307 22.45 0.84 29.84
N GLU A 308 22.36 0.23 31.01
CA GLU A 308 22.52 0.95 32.26
C GLU A 308 24.01 1.14 32.55
N ILE A 309 24.53 2.33 32.22
CA ILE A 309 25.94 2.69 32.46
C ILE A 309 26.19 2.82 33.95
N THR A 310 27.08 1.97 34.47
CA THR A 310 27.49 2.00 35.88
C THR A 310 28.79 2.74 36.08
N ARG A 311 29.73 2.62 35.13
CA ARG A 311 31.04 3.24 35.19
C ARG A 311 31.63 3.41 33.80
N VAL A 312 32.36 4.51 33.61
CA VAL A 312 33.21 4.71 32.44
C VAL A 312 34.68 4.61 32.86
N VAL A 313 35.42 3.75 32.19
CA VAL A 313 36.86 3.60 32.33
C VAL A 313 37.51 4.29 31.14
N SER A 314 38.31 5.31 31.41
CA SER A 314 38.92 6.14 30.38
C SER A 314 40.43 5.96 30.34
N GLY A 315 40.97 5.86 29.12
CA GLY A 315 42.40 5.90 28.87
C GLY A 315 42.99 7.30 29.05
N ALA A 316 44.23 7.49 28.55
CA ALA A 316 44.91 8.77 28.62
C ALA A 316 44.09 9.87 27.94
N ARG A 317 43.98 11.01 28.64
CA ARG A 317 43.29 12.19 28.13
C ARG A 317 44.13 12.85 27.03
N ARG A 318 43.46 13.27 25.96
CA ARG A 318 44.04 14.08 24.89
C ARG A 318 43.48 15.49 24.89
N ASN A 319 44.31 16.42 24.45
CA ASN A 319 43.90 17.79 24.16
C ASN A 319 43.87 17.97 22.65
N ASP A 320 42.70 18.32 22.09
CA ASP A 320 42.51 18.65 20.67
C ASP A 320 41.53 19.82 20.59
N ALA A 321 41.83 20.86 19.83
CA ALA A 321 40.99 22.05 19.68
C ALA A 321 39.61 21.73 19.06
N ARG A 322 39.48 20.63 18.30
CA ARG A 322 38.21 20.18 17.73
C ARG A 322 37.20 19.75 18.80
N THR A 323 37.64 19.45 20.02
CA THR A 323 36.75 19.11 21.15
C THR A 323 35.81 20.27 21.52
N GLU A 324 36.24 21.53 21.37
CA GLU A 324 35.40 22.69 21.63
C GLU A 324 34.28 22.85 20.59
N VAL A 325 34.55 22.47 19.34
CA VAL A 325 33.53 22.46 18.27
C VAL A 325 32.48 21.42 18.58
N LEU A 326 32.89 20.21 18.97
CA LEU A 326 31.98 19.14 19.34
C LEU A 326 31.15 19.53 20.58
N ALA A 327 31.79 20.09 21.61
CA ALA A 327 31.12 20.59 22.83
C ALA A 327 30.01 21.60 22.52
N ARG A 328 30.24 22.50 21.55
CA ARG A 328 29.20 23.44 21.08
C ARG A 328 28.05 22.74 20.37
N ARG A 329 28.32 21.72 19.55
CA ARG A 329 27.30 20.94 18.84
C ARG A 329 26.43 20.11 19.79
N VAL A 330 27.04 19.51 20.81
CA VAL A 330 26.33 18.65 21.78
C VAL A 330 25.73 19.42 22.97
N GLY A 331 26.14 20.67 23.19
CA GLY A 331 25.63 21.51 24.28
C GLY A 331 26.13 21.10 25.67
N GLY A 332 27.30 20.46 25.75
CA GLY A 332 27.86 19.91 26.99
C GLY A 332 29.39 19.88 26.97
N ALA A 333 30.01 19.63 28.13
CA ALA A 333 31.46 19.48 28.23
C ALA A 333 31.91 18.18 27.57
N VAL A 334 33.02 18.23 26.83
CA VAL A 334 33.58 17.08 26.11
C VAL A 334 35.01 16.81 26.57
N GLU A 335 35.32 15.57 26.92
CA GLU A 335 36.68 15.09 27.19
C GLU A 335 37.11 14.07 26.15
N LEU A 336 38.28 14.26 25.55
CA LEU A 336 38.86 13.36 24.55
C LEU A 336 39.83 12.39 25.21
N HIS A 337 39.72 11.11 24.85
CA HIS A 337 40.58 10.04 25.36
C HIS A 337 41.10 9.16 24.22
N ASP A 338 42.16 8.40 24.49
CA ASP A 338 42.66 7.38 23.55
C ASP A 338 41.72 6.20 23.41
N THR A 339 41.15 5.78 24.53
CA THR A 339 40.22 4.64 24.61
C THR A 339 39.16 4.93 25.66
N LEU A 340 37.96 4.39 25.44
CA LEU A 340 36.89 4.38 26.41
C LEU A 340 36.29 2.99 26.49
N GLU A 341 36.12 2.53 27.72
CA GLU A 341 35.49 1.27 28.05
C GLU A 341 34.34 1.56 28.99
N VAL A 342 33.14 1.11 28.63
CA VAL A 342 31.93 1.29 29.43
C VAL A 342 31.62 0.00 30.16
N GLU A 343 31.48 0.11 31.47
CA GLU A 343 30.92 -0.92 32.34
C GLU A 343 29.46 -0.59 32.60
N GLY A 344 28.59 -1.55 32.35
CA GLY A 344 27.18 -1.39 32.66
C GLY A 344 26.46 -2.72 32.75
N SER A 345 25.14 -2.66 32.72
CA SER A 345 24.32 -3.85 32.67
C SER A 345 23.26 -3.79 31.58
N PHE A 346 22.98 -4.95 30.98
CA PHE A 346 21.91 -5.18 30.02
C PHE A 346 21.06 -6.32 30.53
N PHE A 347 19.76 -6.11 30.70
CA PHE A 347 18.84 -7.17 31.14
C PHE A 347 19.34 -7.92 32.39
N GLY A 348 20.03 -7.22 33.29
CA GLY A 348 20.62 -7.77 34.52
C GLY A 348 21.99 -8.44 34.37
N ALA A 349 22.58 -8.51 33.17
CA ALA A 349 23.92 -9.03 32.92
C ALA A 349 24.95 -7.89 32.84
N SER A 350 26.03 -7.99 33.61
CA SER A 350 27.14 -7.03 33.52
C SER A 350 27.90 -7.21 32.20
N VAL A 351 28.12 -6.09 31.50
CA VAL A 351 28.92 -6.04 30.28
C VAL A 351 30.02 -5.00 30.42
N ARG A 352 31.13 -5.25 29.74
CA ARG A 352 32.21 -4.30 29.58
C ARG A 352 32.59 -4.23 28.11
N VAL A 353 32.43 -3.06 27.49
CA VAL A 353 32.63 -2.90 26.05
C VAL A 353 33.44 -1.66 25.71
N PRO A 354 34.34 -1.75 24.71
CA PRO A 354 34.93 -0.56 24.12
C PRO A 354 33.86 0.21 23.34
N THR A 355 33.81 1.52 23.56
CA THR A 355 32.90 2.43 22.84
C THR A 355 33.64 3.68 22.40
N PRO A 356 33.29 4.28 21.26
CA PRO A 356 33.84 5.56 20.89
C PRO A 356 33.33 6.73 21.74
N ALA A 357 32.21 6.59 22.47
CA ALA A 357 31.66 7.66 23.30
C ALA A 357 30.81 7.15 24.48
N ALA A 358 30.80 7.90 25.60
CA ALA A 358 29.97 7.64 26.78
C ALA A 358 29.81 8.89 27.67
N PHE A 359 28.85 8.88 28.60
CA PHE A 359 28.71 9.94 29.61
C PHE A 359 29.29 9.55 30.97
N ASP A 360 29.98 10.50 31.60
CA ASP A 360 30.35 10.47 33.01
C ASP A 360 29.72 11.70 33.70
N GLY A 361 28.59 11.48 34.38
CA GLY A 361 27.75 12.55 34.91
C GLY A 361 27.21 13.46 33.79
N LYS A 362 27.74 14.68 33.69
CA LYS A 362 27.35 15.67 32.65
C LYS A 362 28.41 15.85 31.56
N VAL A 363 29.49 15.09 31.63
CA VAL A 363 30.62 15.20 30.70
C VAL A 363 30.52 14.09 29.67
N LEU A 364 30.47 14.46 28.40
CA LEU A 364 30.59 13.51 27.29
C LEU A 364 32.07 13.16 27.13
N ARG A 365 32.43 11.91 27.36
CA ARG A 365 33.76 11.37 27.07
C ARG A 365 33.74 10.75 25.68
N VAL A 366 34.70 11.08 24.82
CA VAL A 366 34.81 10.54 23.45
C VAL A 366 36.24 10.06 23.14
N VAL A 367 36.38 9.14 22.18
CA VAL A 367 37.68 8.74 21.62
C VAL A 367 38.05 9.57 20.40
N VAL A 368 39.31 9.52 19.98
CA VAL A 368 39.85 10.29 18.84
C VAL A 368 39.01 10.13 17.56
N ASP A 369 38.55 8.91 17.26
CA ASP A 369 37.78 8.60 16.06
C ASP A 369 36.47 9.40 15.94
N VAL A 370 35.87 9.83 17.06
CA VAL A 370 34.66 10.65 17.09
C VAL A 370 34.89 12.06 16.51
N LEU A 371 36.13 12.54 16.50
CA LEU A 371 36.44 13.83 15.88
C LEU A 371 36.36 13.78 14.34
N ASP A 372 36.58 12.59 13.77
CA ASP A 372 36.54 12.36 12.33
C ASP A 372 35.14 11.91 11.89
N ASP A 373 34.40 11.20 12.75
CA ASP A 373 32.97 10.92 12.59
C ASP A 373 32.17 11.26 13.87
N PRO A 374 31.64 12.50 13.98
CA PRO A 374 30.86 12.91 15.14
C PRO A 374 29.59 12.10 15.37
N ALA A 375 29.05 11.41 14.34
CA ALA A 375 27.85 10.59 14.49
C ALA A 375 28.05 9.42 15.46
N LEU A 376 29.31 8.98 15.65
CA LEU A 376 29.69 7.99 16.65
C LEU A 376 29.38 8.42 18.10
N ALA A 377 29.19 9.72 18.37
CA ALA A 377 28.80 10.22 19.69
C ALA A 377 27.28 10.13 19.96
N ALA A 378 26.47 9.94 18.93
CA ALA A 378 25.01 9.94 19.05
C ALA A 378 24.44 8.96 20.08
N PRO A 379 24.97 7.73 20.25
CA PRO A 379 24.41 6.79 21.20
C PRO A 379 24.51 7.26 22.66
N ALA A 380 25.50 8.10 22.98
CA ALA A 380 25.62 8.68 24.31
C ALA A 380 24.61 9.81 24.53
N LEU A 381 24.26 10.58 23.49
CA LEU A 381 23.56 11.87 23.60
C LEU A 381 22.07 11.78 23.91
N ALA A 382 21.45 10.61 23.77
CA ALA A 382 20.06 10.40 24.13
C ALA A 382 19.79 8.93 24.50
N PRO A 383 18.95 8.68 25.53
CA PRO A 383 18.57 7.31 25.91
C PRO A 383 17.41 6.76 25.07
N GLU A 384 16.60 7.63 24.45
CA GLU A 384 15.44 7.20 23.66
C GLU A 384 15.76 7.11 22.16
N PRO A 385 15.21 6.13 21.42
CA PRO A 385 15.45 5.95 19.99
C PRO A 385 15.21 7.21 19.16
N LEU A 386 14.06 7.86 19.35
CA LEU A 386 13.69 9.08 18.62
C LEU A 386 14.60 10.26 18.95
N ALA A 387 14.95 10.43 20.23
CA ALA A 387 15.85 11.49 20.66
C ALA A 387 17.26 11.28 20.10
N ARG A 388 17.72 10.03 19.95
CA ARG A 388 18.98 9.72 19.27
C ARG A 388 18.94 9.94 17.78
N ALA A 389 17.88 9.51 17.10
CA ALA A 389 17.72 9.79 15.67
C ALA A 389 17.82 11.31 15.40
N ALA A 390 17.18 12.12 16.25
CA ALA A 390 17.30 13.57 16.21
C ALA A 390 18.72 14.08 16.52
N ALA A 391 19.45 13.45 17.45
CA ALA A 391 20.84 13.80 17.75
C ALA A 391 21.79 13.49 16.60
N VAL A 392 21.68 12.31 15.98
CA VAL A 392 22.42 11.93 14.76
C VAL A 392 22.20 12.98 13.68
N ALA A 393 20.94 13.29 13.36
CA ALA A 393 20.60 14.26 12.33
C ALA A 393 21.21 15.66 12.59
N ARG A 394 21.29 16.09 13.86
CA ARG A 394 21.94 17.36 14.24
C ARG A 394 23.46 17.33 14.14
N LEU A 395 24.07 16.17 14.36
CA LEU A 395 25.53 16.00 14.30
C LEU A 395 26.05 15.86 12.86
N THR A 396 25.24 15.26 11.98
CA THR A 396 25.55 15.03 10.57
C THR A 396 25.14 16.16 9.65
N THR A 397 24.26 17.07 10.10
CA THR A 397 23.98 18.31 9.35
C THR A 397 25.16 19.26 9.49
N ASP A 398 25.70 19.72 8.36
CA ASP A 398 26.73 20.76 8.30
C ASP A 398 26.14 22.09 8.80
N VAL A 399 26.14 22.28 10.12
CA VAL A 399 25.94 23.61 10.69
C VAL A 399 27.26 24.36 10.50
N PRO A 400 27.32 25.45 9.71
CA PRO A 400 28.53 26.22 9.54
C PRO A 400 29.01 26.69 10.92
N ALA A 401 30.32 26.61 11.15
CA ALA A 401 30.99 26.83 12.44
C ALA A 401 30.70 28.20 13.13
N ASN A 402 29.99 29.09 12.43
CA ASN A 402 29.60 30.44 12.85
C ASN A 402 28.07 30.64 13.00
N ALA A 403 27.26 29.58 13.04
CA ALA A 403 25.86 29.75 13.42
C ALA A 403 25.78 30.32 14.85
N PRO A 404 25.21 31.53 15.05
CA PRO A 404 25.09 32.10 16.38
C PRO A 404 24.23 31.17 17.24
N ALA A 405 24.65 30.96 18.49
CA ALA A 405 23.90 30.14 19.44
C ALA A 405 22.42 30.56 19.44
N PRO A 406 21.45 29.62 19.46
CA PRO A 406 20.05 29.98 19.55
C PRO A 406 19.87 30.83 20.79
N ARG A 407 19.49 32.10 20.59
CA ARG A 407 19.17 33.00 21.69
C ARG A 407 18.10 32.29 22.52
N ARG A 408 18.37 32.07 23.81
CA ARG A 408 17.33 31.69 24.77
C ARG A 408 16.20 32.68 24.58
N SER A 409 15.04 32.17 24.19
CA SER A 409 13.77 32.90 24.23
C SER A 409 13.66 33.54 25.62
N GLU A 410 13.83 34.86 25.68
CA GLU A 410 13.44 35.63 26.84
C GLU A 410 11.93 35.42 27.00
N ALA A 411 11.54 34.85 28.14
CA ALA A 411 10.15 34.72 28.51
C ALA A 411 9.46 36.08 28.32
N PRO A 412 8.24 36.13 27.75
CA PRO A 412 7.53 37.39 27.60
C PRO A 412 7.33 38.03 28.97
N PRO A 413 7.45 39.37 29.08
CA PRO A 413 7.28 40.05 30.35
C PRO A 413 5.87 39.79 30.89
N ARG A 414 5.79 39.36 32.15
CA ARG A 414 4.52 39.16 32.86
C ARG A 414 3.71 40.46 32.80
N PRO A 415 2.40 40.41 32.50
CA PRO A 415 1.55 41.59 32.56
C PRO A 415 1.53 42.12 33.99
N LYS A 416 1.81 43.41 34.15
CA LYS A 416 1.56 44.13 35.41
C LYS A 416 0.05 44.20 35.59
N LEU A 417 -0.44 43.58 36.65
CA LEU A 417 -1.79 43.82 37.16
C LEU A 417 -1.83 45.25 37.74
N PHE A 418 -2.64 46.10 37.13
CA PHE A 418 -3.30 47.24 37.76
C PHE A 418 -4.74 47.28 37.25
#